data_AF-A0A2T0BDV6-F1
#
_entry.id   AF-A0A2T0BDV6-F1
#
_cell.length_a   1.000
_cell.length_b   1.000
_cell.length_c   1.000
_cell.angle_alpha   90.00
_cell.angle_beta   90.00
_cell.angle_gamma   90.00
#
_symmetry.space_group_name_H-M   'P 1'
#
loop_
_entity.id
_entity.type
_entity.pdbx_description
1 polymer ?
#
loop_
_entity_poly.entity_id
_entity_poly.type
_entity_poly.pdbx_seq_one_letter_code
_entity_poly.pdbx_strand_id
1 'polypeptide(L)'
;MIEGLSMALKETVQDESSFTDFTPSFDKELQSDVMSFEDADRPFNYANDTNDVYEENVSRYDTDDNGKTYKENGELLANDTYEINEYRYVTDDKARIISVEGDLHLSNTERKTINEDNVGGEDKRETDDRGHLIADRFNGSNKIENLVPMDANLNRGDFKKNENLLADALSDGREVTLKVEPTYEGDSKRPTSFTVTDSIDGAQKVVVFANERKGV
;
A
#
# COMPACT_ATOMS: atom_id res chain seq x y z
N MET A 1 42.77 -32.43 -39.14
CA MET A 1 44.14 -32.56 -38.61
C MET A 1 44.36 -31.35 -37.73
N ILE A 2 44.47 -31.43 -36.41
CA ILE A 2 45.41 -32.24 -35.64
C ILE A 2 44.74 -32.68 -34.32
N GLU A 3 44.76 -33.99 -34.06
CA GLU A 3 44.57 -34.60 -32.74
C GLU A 3 45.82 -34.38 -31.87
N GLY A 4 45.67 -34.38 -30.55
CA GLY A 4 46.75 -34.74 -29.64
C GLY A 4 47.13 -33.69 -28.61
N LEU A 5 46.45 -33.71 -27.47
CA LEU A 5 47.12 -33.67 -26.16
C LEU A 5 46.18 -34.26 -25.09
N SER A 6 45.85 -35.53 -25.29
CA SER A 6 45.51 -36.43 -24.20
C SER A 6 46.84 -36.89 -23.58
N MET A 7 46.85 -37.03 -22.26
CA MET A 7 47.72 -37.94 -21.50
C MET A 7 49.08 -37.41 -21.02
N ALA A 8 49.09 -36.92 -19.76
CA ALA A 8 50.10 -37.12 -18.70
C ALA A 8 49.91 -35.98 -17.67
N LEU A 9 49.34 -36.19 -16.48
CA LEU A 9 49.91 -37.03 -15.42
C LEU A 9 48.80 -37.43 -14.42
N LYS A 10 48.75 -38.71 -14.10
CA LYS A 10 48.01 -39.30 -12.96
C LYS A 10 48.77 -39.07 -11.65
N GLU A 11 48.02 -39.17 -10.54
CA GLU A 11 48.45 -39.32 -9.14
C GLU A 11 49.04 -38.02 -8.54
N THR A 12 48.48 -37.47 -7.47
CA THR A 12 48.55 -38.02 -6.11
C THR A 12 47.33 -37.60 -5.26
N VAL A 13 46.68 -38.58 -4.63
CA VAL A 13 45.76 -38.43 -3.50
C VAL A 13 46.58 -38.35 -2.22
N GLN A 14 46.34 -37.34 -1.40
CA GLN A 14 46.67 -37.16 0.04
C GLN A 14 46.52 -35.64 0.27
N ASP A 15 45.66 -35.10 1.12
CA ASP A 15 45.40 -35.42 2.51
C ASP A 15 44.24 -34.50 2.92
N GLU A 16 43.07 -35.06 3.23
CA GLU A 16 41.99 -34.32 3.87
C GLU A 16 42.18 -34.43 5.38
N SER A 17 42.94 -33.51 5.96
CA SER A 17 42.95 -33.32 7.40
C SER A 17 43.26 -31.87 7.77
N SER A 18 42.43 -31.33 8.67
CA SER A 18 42.54 -30.05 9.40
C SER A 18 42.01 -28.78 8.71
N PHE A 19 40.70 -28.60 8.77
CA PHE A 19 40.12 -27.25 8.95
C PHE A 19 39.04 -27.30 10.05
N THR A 20 39.42 -27.78 11.23
CA THR A 20 38.65 -27.60 12.46
C THR A 20 39.47 -26.70 13.38
N ASP A 21 39.32 -25.39 13.20
CA ASP A 21 39.60 -24.40 14.25
C ASP A 21 39.17 -23.02 13.75
N PHE A 22 37.86 -22.78 13.73
CA PHE A 22 37.28 -21.45 13.92
C PHE A 22 35.77 -21.58 14.21
N THR A 23 35.42 -21.95 15.44
CA THR A 23 34.06 -21.73 15.95
C THR A 23 34.12 -20.67 17.05
N PRO A 24 33.41 -19.54 16.91
CA PRO A 24 33.16 -18.67 18.04
C PRO A 24 32.26 -19.42 19.03
N SER A 25 32.58 -19.30 20.32
CA SER A 25 31.79 -19.82 21.44
C SER A 25 30.34 -19.33 21.36
N PHE A 26 29.43 -20.19 20.92
CA PHE A 26 27.98 -20.01 21.06
C PHE A 26 27.47 -20.71 22.32
N ASP A 27 26.46 -20.11 22.94
CA ASP A 27 25.90 -20.47 24.25
C ASP A 27 25.53 -21.96 24.42
N LYS A 28 25.65 -22.41 25.67
CA LYS A 28 25.66 -23.81 26.11
C LYS A 28 24.29 -24.53 26.10
N GLU A 29 23.25 -23.94 25.51
CA GLU A 29 21.88 -24.49 25.55
C GLU A 29 21.43 -25.21 24.26
N LEU A 30 22.28 -25.31 23.23
CA LEU A 30 21.93 -25.95 21.94
C LEU A 30 22.57 -27.33 21.72
N GLN A 31 23.08 -27.98 22.78
CA GLN A 31 23.77 -29.27 22.68
C GLN A 31 22.90 -30.52 22.91
N SER A 32 21.59 -30.41 23.18
CA SER A 32 20.77 -31.60 23.46
C SER A 32 20.24 -32.33 22.22
N ASP A 33 20.24 -31.70 21.04
CA ASP A 33 19.54 -32.24 19.86
C ASP A 33 20.47 -32.72 18.73
N VAL A 34 21.72 -33.08 19.07
CA VAL A 34 22.57 -33.80 18.12
C VAL A 34 22.21 -35.28 18.18
N MET A 35 21.23 -35.69 17.37
CA MET A 35 20.87 -37.08 17.18
C MET A 35 22.08 -37.89 16.70
N SER A 36 22.43 -38.94 17.45
CA SER A 36 23.47 -39.91 17.07
C SER A 36 23.08 -40.63 15.79
N PHE A 37 24.01 -40.69 14.83
CA PHE A 37 23.84 -41.24 13.50
C PHE A 37 23.85 -42.79 13.47
N GLU A 38 23.08 -43.46 14.33
CA GLU A 38 23.03 -44.95 14.37
C GLU A 38 21.62 -45.57 14.53
N ASP A 39 20.52 -44.82 14.33
CA ASP A 39 19.15 -45.37 14.44
C ASP A 39 18.29 -45.12 13.18
N ALA A 40 18.82 -45.41 12.00
CA ALA A 40 18.14 -45.14 10.71
C ALA A 40 16.97 -46.09 10.35
N ASP A 41 16.66 -47.10 11.18
CA ASP A 41 15.61 -48.10 10.88
C ASP A 41 14.46 -48.17 11.90
N ARG A 42 14.31 -47.16 12.78
CA ARG A 42 13.12 -47.06 13.65
C ARG A 42 11.99 -46.28 12.97
N PRO A 43 10.76 -46.83 12.85
CA PRO A 43 9.62 -46.03 12.42
C PRO A 43 9.28 -45.01 13.51
N PHE A 44 9.48 -43.73 13.20
CA PHE A 44 9.12 -42.62 14.07
C PHE A 44 7.58 -42.47 14.12
N ASN A 45 6.99 -42.93 15.22
CA ASN A 45 5.68 -42.45 15.66
C ASN A 45 5.88 -41.09 16.32
N TYR A 46 5.73 -40.01 15.55
CA TYR A 46 5.50 -38.68 16.10
C TYR A 46 3.99 -38.44 16.17
N ALA A 47 3.46 -38.47 17.39
CA ALA A 47 2.26 -37.73 17.71
C ALA A 47 2.62 -36.24 17.63
N ASN A 48 2.25 -35.55 16.54
CA ASN A 48 2.41 -34.11 16.43
C ASN A 48 1.33 -33.42 17.24
N ASP A 49 1.57 -33.28 18.54
CA ASP A 49 0.99 -32.26 19.39
C ASP A 49 1.93 -31.05 19.38
N THR A 50 1.77 -30.19 18.37
CA THR A 50 2.11 -28.75 18.37
C THR A 50 1.80 -28.21 16.98
N ASN A 51 0.61 -27.66 16.81
CA ASN A 51 0.27 -26.81 15.67
C ASN A 51 0.78 -25.38 15.98
N ASP A 52 2.09 -25.24 16.21
CA ASP A 52 2.71 -23.93 16.31
C ASP A 52 2.87 -23.40 14.88
N VAL A 53 1.82 -22.71 14.43
CA VAL A 53 1.86 -21.88 13.23
C VAL A 53 2.79 -20.72 13.55
N TYR A 54 4.06 -20.84 13.14
CA TYR A 54 4.91 -19.66 12.99
C TYR A 54 4.35 -18.86 11.81
N GLU A 55 3.40 -17.97 12.08
CA GLU A 55 3.09 -16.88 11.15
C GLU A 55 4.35 -16.02 11.08
N GLU A 56 5.16 -16.23 10.04
CA GLU A 56 6.14 -15.23 9.65
C GLU A 56 5.37 -13.93 9.40
N ASN A 57 5.52 -12.95 10.30
CA ASN A 57 5.04 -11.59 10.12
C ASN A 57 5.85 -10.95 8.98
N VAL A 58 5.56 -11.33 7.74
CA VAL A 58 6.16 -10.71 6.56
C VAL A 58 5.53 -9.32 6.42
N SER A 59 6.29 -8.29 6.79
CA SER A 59 5.88 -6.90 6.56
C SER A 59 5.55 -6.69 5.09
N ARG A 60 4.34 -6.20 4.81
CA ARG A 60 3.88 -5.90 3.45
C ARG A 60 4.09 -4.43 3.15
N TYR A 61 4.80 -4.13 2.08
CA TYR A 61 5.03 -2.76 1.63
C TYR A 61 4.40 -2.54 0.25
N ASP A 62 3.75 -1.40 0.07
CA ASP A 62 3.32 -0.92 -1.25
C ASP A 62 4.16 0.30 -1.64
N THR A 63 4.43 0.43 -2.94
CA THR A 63 5.26 1.50 -3.52
C THR A 63 4.46 2.36 -4.47
N ASP A 64 4.84 3.64 -4.52
CA ASP A 64 4.23 4.68 -5.34
C ASP A 64 4.69 4.57 -6.80
N ASP A 65 4.22 5.47 -7.67
CA ASP A 65 4.56 5.47 -9.10
C ASP A 65 6.08 5.59 -9.37
N ASN A 66 6.84 6.09 -8.38
CA ASN A 66 8.29 6.27 -8.42
C ASN A 66 9.07 5.15 -7.70
N GLY A 67 8.38 4.12 -7.21
CA GLY A 67 8.99 3.00 -6.48
C GLY A 67 9.34 3.32 -5.02
N LYS A 68 8.89 4.45 -4.48
CA LYS A 68 9.07 4.81 -3.07
C LYS A 68 7.98 4.14 -2.23
N THR A 69 8.34 3.54 -1.10
CA THR A 69 7.37 3.02 -0.14
C THR A 69 6.55 4.14 0.48
N TYR A 70 5.22 4.00 0.46
CA TYR A 70 4.28 4.95 1.05
C TYR A 70 3.24 4.30 1.97
N LYS A 71 3.18 2.97 1.98
CA LYS A 71 2.22 2.19 2.76
C LYS A 71 2.89 0.92 3.28
N GLU A 72 2.68 0.65 4.55
CA GLU A 72 3.20 -0.51 5.29
C GLU A 72 2.04 -1.22 5.99
N ASN A 73 1.95 -2.54 5.84
CA ASN A 73 0.93 -3.39 6.44
C ASN A 73 -0.51 -2.91 6.20
N GLY A 74 -0.75 -2.27 5.05
CA GLY A 74 -2.05 -1.73 4.66
C GLY A 74 -2.38 -0.36 5.26
N GLU A 75 -1.45 0.30 5.95
CA GLU A 75 -1.60 1.67 6.47
C GLU A 75 -0.64 2.65 5.80
N LEU A 76 -1.12 3.88 5.54
CA LEU A 76 -0.27 4.93 4.97
C LEU A 76 0.84 5.32 5.95
N LEU A 77 1.96 5.77 5.41
CA LEU A 77 3.02 6.37 6.21
C LEU A 77 2.62 7.79 6.64
N ALA A 78 3.04 8.19 7.84
CA ALA A 78 2.83 9.52 8.38
C ALA A 78 3.87 10.53 7.86
N ASN A 79 3.47 11.81 7.76
CA ASN A 79 4.29 12.91 7.24
C ASN A 79 4.95 12.59 5.90
N ASP A 80 4.21 11.91 5.02
CA ASP A 80 4.72 11.42 3.76
C ASP A 80 4.16 12.18 2.56
N THR A 81 4.83 12.03 1.42
CA THR A 81 4.35 12.48 0.12
C THR A 81 4.56 11.34 -0.87
N TYR A 82 3.51 10.96 -1.58
CA TYR A 82 3.54 9.85 -2.54
C TYR A 82 2.73 10.20 -3.79
N GLU A 83 3.03 9.52 -4.89
CA GLU A 83 2.34 9.69 -6.17
C GLU A 83 1.67 8.39 -6.60
N ILE A 84 0.37 8.43 -6.85
CA ILE A 84 -0.39 7.29 -7.35
C ILE A 84 -1.28 7.75 -8.49
N ASN A 85 -1.11 7.08 -9.64
CA ASN A 85 -1.79 7.43 -10.88
C ASN A 85 -1.58 8.91 -11.26
N GLU A 86 -0.35 9.41 -11.14
CA GLU A 86 0.04 10.80 -11.47
C GLU A 86 -0.55 11.87 -10.52
N TYR A 87 -1.29 11.48 -9.49
CA TYR A 87 -1.77 12.38 -8.45
C TYR A 87 -0.83 12.38 -7.26
N ARG A 88 -0.50 13.58 -6.77
CA ARG A 88 0.39 13.77 -5.64
C ARG A 88 -0.40 13.92 -4.34
N TYR A 89 -0.15 13.04 -3.39
CA TYR A 89 -0.80 13.00 -2.08
C TYR A 89 0.18 13.42 -0.98
N VAL A 90 -0.36 13.99 0.09
CA VAL A 90 0.39 14.35 1.31
C VAL A 90 -0.37 13.85 2.53
N THR A 91 0.35 13.22 3.46
CA THR A 91 -0.19 12.78 4.74
C THR A 91 0.36 13.58 5.92
N ASP A 92 -0.42 13.67 7.00
CA ASP A 92 0.02 14.27 8.26
C ASP A 92 0.68 13.26 9.21
N ASP A 93 0.98 13.70 10.43
CA ASP A 93 1.62 12.92 11.50
C ASP A 93 0.82 11.69 11.95
N LYS A 94 -0.45 11.58 11.55
CA LYS A 94 -1.35 10.45 11.85
C LYS A 94 -1.67 9.64 10.60
N ALA A 95 -0.90 9.83 9.53
CA ALA A 95 -1.09 9.19 8.24
C ALA A 95 -2.45 9.47 7.59
N ARG A 96 -3.07 10.62 7.89
CA ARG A 96 -4.31 11.07 7.25
C ARG A 96 -3.96 11.89 6.01
N ILE A 97 -4.69 11.68 4.91
CA ILE A 97 -4.49 12.44 3.67
C ILE A 97 -4.96 13.87 3.88
N ILE A 98 -4.04 14.84 3.84
CA ILE A 98 -4.34 16.27 4.02
C ILE A 98 -4.36 17.05 2.70
N SER A 99 -3.82 16.48 1.63
CA SER A 99 -3.89 17.06 0.29
C SER A 99 -3.75 15.98 -0.76
N VAL A 100 -4.49 16.13 -1.86
CA VAL A 100 -4.21 15.50 -3.15
C VAL A 100 -4.35 16.52 -4.26
N GLU A 101 -3.43 16.50 -5.24
CA GLU A 101 -3.48 17.40 -6.39
C GLU A 101 -2.96 16.73 -7.67
N GLY A 102 -3.43 17.22 -8.82
CA GLY A 102 -2.91 16.82 -10.13
C GLY A 102 -3.76 17.32 -11.30
N ASP A 103 -3.27 17.06 -12.50
CA ASP A 103 -3.98 17.29 -13.75
C ASP A 103 -4.99 16.15 -13.95
N LEU A 104 -6.27 16.48 -14.09
CA LEU A 104 -7.29 15.45 -14.27
C LEU A 104 -7.23 14.89 -15.69
N HIS A 105 -7.49 13.59 -15.78
CA HIS A 105 -7.64 12.89 -17.05
C HIS A 105 -8.70 11.80 -16.92
N LEU A 106 -9.48 11.56 -17.98
CA LEU A 106 -10.50 10.51 -17.95
C LEU A 106 -9.84 9.13 -17.93
N SER A 107 -10.38 8.23 -17.11
CA SER A 107 -9.99 6.82 -17.08
C SER A 107 -10.49 6.10 -18.34
N ASN A 108 -9.63 5.27 -18.90
CA ASN A 108 -9.94 4.40 -20.05
C ASN A 108 -10.39 3.00 -19.62
N THR A 109 -10.56 2.76 -18.31
CA THR A 109 -10.91 1.44 -17.77
C THR A 109 -12.32 1.41 -17.19
N GLU A 110 -12.92 0.22 -17.15
CA GLU A 110 -14.17 0.02 -16.42
C GLU A 110 -14.00 0.34 -14.92
N ARG A 111 -15.08 0.85 -14.32
CA ARG A 111 -15.13 1.18 -12.90
C ARG A 111 -14.78 -0.05 -12.06
N LYS A 112 -13.82 0.11 -11.15
CA LYS A 112 -13.40 -0.97 -10.26
C LYS A 112 -14.20 -0.94 -8.95
N THR A 113 -14.41 -2.11 -8.36
CA THR A 113 -15.00 -2.22 -7.02
C THR A 113 -13.98 -1.84 -5.97
N ILE A 114 -14.41 -1.08 -4.96
CA ILE A 114 -13.63 -0.79 -3.76
C ILE A 114 -13.72 -2.01 -2.84
N ASN A 115 -12.57 -2.65 -2.58
CA ASN A 115 -12.43 -3.80 -1.67
C ASN A 115 -11.71 -3.39 -0.37
N GLU A 116 -12.04 -2.20 0.14
CA GLU A 116 -11.51 -1.66 1.40
C GLU A 116 -12.65 -1.46 2.38
N ASP A 117 -12.67 -2.20 3.48
CA ASP A 117 -13.77 -2.16 4.46
C ASP A 117 -13.46 -1.23 5.65
N ASN A 118 -12.19 -0.87 5.83
CA ASN A 118 -11.70 -0.14 7.00
C ASN A 118 -11.33 1.32 6.75
N VAL A 119 -11.86 1.95 5.70
CA VAL A 119 -11.64 3.39 5.45
C VAL A 119 -12.14 4.19 6.64
N GLY A 120 -11.23 4.90 7.33
CA GLY A 120 -11.50 5.70 8.52
C GLY A 120 -11.51 4.98 9.85
N GLY A 121 -11.38 3.65 9.88
CA GLY A 121 -11.39 2.88 11.14
C GLY A 121 -12.66 3.13 11.96
N GLU A 122 -12.45 3.32 13.26
CA GLU A 122 -13.50 3.58 14.26
C GLU A 122 -14.13 4.99 14.13
N ASP A 123 -13.48 5.93 13.43
CA ASP A 123 -13.96 7.32 13.29
C ASP A 123 -15.00 7.48 12.18
N LYS A 124 -15.17 6.45 11.32
CA LYS A 124 -16.20 6.46 10.27
C LYS A 124 -17.59 6.40 10.90
N ARG A 125 -18.52 7.18 10.36
CA ARG A 125 -19.94 7.10 10.76
C ARG A 125 -20.67 6.07 9.91
N GLU A 126 -21.73 5.48 10.43
CA GLU A 126 -22.58 4.52 9.68
C GLU A 126 -23.18 5.13 8.39
N THR A 127 -23.31 6.46 8.35
CA THR A 127 -23.81 7.20 7.19
C THR A 127 -22.74 7.53 6.15
N ASP A 128 -21.48 7.21 6.41
CA ASP A 128 -20.39 7.50 5.50
C ASP A 128 -20.24 6.42 4.44
N ASP A 129 -19.93 6.87 3.23
CA ASP A 129 -19.36 6.08 2.17
C ASP A 129 -17.81 6.12 2.23
N ARG A 130 -17.21 5.23 1.44
CA ARG A 130 -15.80 5.30 1.04
C ARG A 130 -15.67 6.34 -0.06
N GLY A 131 -15.56 7.60 0.34
CA GLY A 131 -15.49 8.74 -0.57
C GLY A 131 -14.13 8.81 -1.24
N HIS A 132 -14.13 8.89 -2.56
CA HIS A 132 -12.93 9.18 -3.35
C HIS A 132 -12.54 10.66 -3.20
N LEU A 133 -11.25 10.94 -3.02
CA LEU A 133 -10.73 12.31 -3.17
C LEU A 133 -10.52 12.64 -4.64
N ILE A 134 -9.90 11.71 -5.39
CA ILE A 134 -9.88 11.70 -6.85
C ILE A 134 -10.82 10.58 -7.32
N ALA A 135 -11.85 10.93 -8.08
CA ALA A 135 -12.83 9.96 -8.56
C ALA A 135 -12.20 8.86 -9.43
N ASP A 136 -12.73 7.63 -9.37
CA ASP A 136 -12.32 6.51 -10.24
C ASP A 136 -12.36 6.85 -11.75
N ARG A 137 -13.33 7.68 -12.16
CA ARG A 137 -13.42 8.18 -13.56
C ARG A 137 -12.26 9.08 -13.97
N PHE A 138 -11.52 9.61 -13.00
CA PHE A 138 -10.29 10.37 -13.23
C PHE A 138 -9.05 9.51 -12.99
N ASN A 139 -9.18 8.18 -13.06
CA ASN A 139 -8.13 7.23 -12.71
C ASN A 139 -7.68 7.32 -11.24
N GLY A 140 -8.53 7.81 -10.33
CA GLY A 140 -8.24 7.77 -8.90
C GLY A 140 -8.13 6.33 -8.35
N SER A 141 -7.25 6.09 -7.40
CA SER A 141 -7.10 4.77 -6.76
C SER A 141 -8.38 4.37 -6.02
N ASN A 142 -8.71 3.08 -6.03
CA ASN A 142 -9.85 2.49 -5.32
C ASN A 142 -9.44 1.86 -3.98
N LYS A 143 -8.30 2.28 -3.43
CA LYS A 143 -7.72 1.79 -2.17
C LYS A 143 -7.56 2.94 -1.17
N ILE A 144 -7.16 2.62 0.06
CA ILE A 144 -7.10 3.57 1.18
C ILE A 144 -6.28 4.84 0.91
N GLU A 145 -5.31 4.80 0.00
CA GLU A 145 -4.48 5.96 -0.37
C GLU A 145 -5.23 7.10 -1.07
N ASN A 146 -6.50 6.90 -1.41
CA ASN A 146 -7.34 7.90 -2.07
C ASN A 146 -8.79 7.88 -1.53
N LEU A 147 -9.02 7.19 -0.41
CA LEU A 147 -10.35 7.03 0.18
C LEU A 147 -10.41 7.62 1.58
N VAL A 148 -11.50 8.32 1.87
CA VAL A 148 -11.79 8.90 3.18
C VAL A 148 -13.24 8.62 3.57
N PRO A 149 -13.58 8.62 4.87
CA PRO A 149 -14.97 8.60 5.30
C PRO A 149 -15.66 9.89 4.85
N MET A 150 -16.65 9.76 3.97
CA MET A 150 -17.40 10.89 3.42
C MET A 150 -18.89 10.62 3.56
N ASP A 151 -19.65 11.56 4.12
CA ASP A 151 -21.10 11.42 4.26
C ASP A 151 -21.73 11.05 2.91
N ALA A 152 -22.58 10.03 2.90
CA ALA A 152 -23.13 9.48 1.67
C ALA A 152 -23.96 10.49 0.87
N ASN A 153 -24.62 11.47 1.52
CA ASN A 153 -25.37 12.51 0.80
C ASN A 153 -24.42 13.50 0.12
N LEU A 154 -23.30 13.84 0.76
CA LEU A 154 -22.24 14.64 0.14
C LEU A 154 -21.62 13.89 -1.03
N ASN A 155 -21.11 12.68 -0.77
CA ASN A 155 -20.41 11.83 -1.74
C ASN A 155 -21.23 11.61 -3.00
N ARG A 156 -22.50 11.21 -2.85
CA ARG A 156 -23.39 10.91 -3.99
C ARG A 156 -24.09 12.15 -4.55
N GLY A 157 -24.00 13.28 -3.86
CA GLY A 157 -24.68 14.53 -4.14
C GLY A 157 -23.75 15.62 -4.63
N ASP A 158 -23.46 16.61 -3.78
CA ASP A 158 -22.75 17.83 -4.18
C ASP A 158 -21.31 17.56 -4.63
N PHE A 159 -20.62 16.59 -4.02
CA PHE A 159 -19.26 16.21 -4.43
C PHE A 159 -19.29 15.59 -5.84
N LYS A 160 -20.15 14.59 -6.05
CA LYS A 160 -20.39 13.98 -7.38
C LYS A 160 -20.84 14.98 -8.46
N LYS A 161 -21.60 16.01 -8.11
CA LYS A 161 -21.97 17.08 -9.06
C LYS A 161 -20.73 17.85 -9.52
N ASN A 162 -19.80 18.14 -8.59
CA ASN A 162 -18.54 18.77 -8.93
C ASN A 162 -17.71 17.87 -9.86
N GLU A 163 -17.58 16.58 -9.53
CA GLU A 163 -16.91 15.60 -10.39
C GLU A 163 -17.53 15.50 -11.80
N ASN A 164 -18.86 15.54 -11.92
CA ASN A 164 -19.52 15.54 -13.23
C ASN A 164 -19.14 16.79 -14.04
N LEU A 165 -19.11 17.97 -13.42
CA LEU A 165 -18.73 19.22 -14.08
C LEU A 165 -17.30 19.17 -14.61
N LEU A 166 -16.37 18.61 -13.84
CA LEU A 166 -14.98 18.45 -14.27
C LEU A 166 -14.84 17.42 -15.39
N ALA A 167 -15.59 16.31 -15.31
CA ALA A 167 -15.61 15.29 -16.36
C ALA A 167 -16.18 15.81 -17.70
N ASP A 168 -17.22 16.65 -17.64
CA ASP A 168 -17.77 17.31 -18.83
C ASP A 168 -16.73 18.25 -19.45
N ALA A 169 -16.01 19.03 -18.63
CA ALA A 169 -14.95 19.91 -19.12
C ALA A 169 -13.80 19.15 -19.80
N LEU A 170 -13.34 18.04 -19.22
CA LEU A 170 -12.36 17.16 -19.86
C LEU A 170 -12.88 16.56 -21.17
N SER A 171 -14.16 16.20 -21.22
CA SER A 171 -14.80 15.65 -22.43
C SER A 171 -14.88 16.70 -23.55
N ASP A 172 -14.96 17.98 -23.19
CA ASP A 172 -14.87 19.13 -24.11
C ASP A 172 -13.42 19.42 -24.57
N GLY A 173 -12.43 18.67 -24.08
CA GLY A 173 -11.02 18.84 -24.40
C GLY A 173 -10.33 19.99 -23.66
N ARG A 174 -10.90 20.44 -22.53
CA ARG A 174 -10.33 21.50 -21.69
C ARG A 174 -9.28 20.96 -20.74
N GLU A 175 -8.36 21.83 -20.35
CA GLU A 175 -7.36 21.52 -19.32
C GLU A 175 -8.00 21.67 -17.94
N VAL A 176 -7.95 20.63 -17.13
CA VAL A 176 -8.58 20.62 -15.81
C VAL A 176 -7.58 20.18 -14.76
N THR A 177 -7.36 21.00 -13.73
CA THR A 177 -6.56 20.63 -12.55
C THR A 177 -7.46 20.56 -11.32
N LEU A 178 -7.17 19.65 -10.41
CA LEU A 178 -7.92 19.47 -9.17
C LEU A 178 -6.95 19.45 -7.99
N LYS A 179 -7.32 20.14 -6.91
CA LYS A 179 -6.72 19.98 -5.58
C LYS A 179 -7.81 19.79 -4.55
N VAL A 180 -7.68 18.75 -3.72
CA VAL A 180 -8.60 18.45 -2.62
C VAL A 180 -7.83 18.43 -1.30
N GLU A 181 -8.31 19.21 -0.34
CA GLU A 181 -7.70 19.37 0.99
C GLU A 181 -8.74 19.00 2.07
N PRO A 182 -8.73 17.75 2.56
CA PRO A 182 -9.53 17.35 3.71
C PRO A 182 -9.08 18.08 4.99
N THR A 183 -10.02 18.57 5.77
CA THR A 183 -9.76 19.16 7.09
C THR A 183 -10.22 18.20 8.18
N TYR A 184 -9.41 18.05 9.23
CA TYR A 184 -9.68 17.14 10.34
C TYR A 184 -9.77 17.90 11.67
N GLU A 185 -10.52 17.35 12.62
CA GLU A 185 -10.57 17.85 14.01
C GLU A 185 -9.92 16.85 14.96
N GLY A 186 -8.99 17.34 15.79
CA GLY A 186 -8.26 16.52 16.77
C GLY A 186 -7.56 15.32 16.12
N ASP A 187 -7.75 14.15 16.72
CA ASP A 187 -7.12 12.90 16.30
C ASP A 187 -7.99 12.07 15.34
N SER A 188 -9.18 12.56 14.97
CA SER A 188 -10.12 11.86 14.08
C SER A 188 -9.51 11.56 12.71
N LYS A 189 -9.68 10.33 12.21
CA LYS A 189 -9.41 9.89 10.82
C LYS A 189 -10.55 10.23 9.86
N ARG A 190 -11.69 10.72 10.36
CA ARG A 190 -12.79 11.25 9.55
C ARG A 190 -12.63 12.77 9.34
N PRO A 191 -12.57 13.26 8.08
CA PRO A 191 -12.57 14.69 7.80
C PRO A 191 -13.87 15.36 8.25
N THR A 192 -13.81 16.61 8.68
CA THR A 192 -14.98 17.46 8.96
C THR A 192 -15.42 18.27 7.75
N SER A 193 -14.51 18.54 6.82
CA SER A 193 -14.80 19.22 5.55
C SER A 193 -13.77 18.92 4.47
N PHE A 194 -14.07 19.34 3.24
CA PHE A 194 -13.19 19.28 2.09
C PHE A 194 -13.12 20.65 1.44
N THR A 195 -11.92 21.20 1.26
CA THR A 195 -11.70 22.33 0.36
C THR A 195 -11.28 21.79 -0.99
N VAL A 196 -12.06 22.09 -2.02
CA VAL A 196 -11.84 21.64 -3.39
C VAL A 196 -11.52 22.85 -4.25
N THR A 197 -10.35 22.86 -4.86
CA THR A 197 -9.92 23.89 -5.81
C THR A 197 -9.79 23.25 -7.18
N ASP A 198 -10.67 23.68 -8.08
CA ASP A 198 -10.66 23.24 -9.47
C ASP A 198 -10.17 24.38 -10.36
N SER A 199 -9.44 24.05 -11.42
CA SER A 199 -9.09 24.98 -12.50
C SER A 199 -9.58 24.40 -13.82
N ILE A 200 -10.24 25.22 -14.64
CA ILE A 200 -10.59 24.86 -16.02
C ILE A 200 -10.03 25.93 -16.94
N ASP A 201 -9.11 25.56 -17.84
CA ASP A 201 -8.37 26.48 -18.72
C ASP A 201 -7.76 27.68 -17.96
N GLY A 202 -7.23 27.41 -16.76
CA GLY A 202 -6.62 28.40 -15.87
C GLY A 202 -7.61 29.22 -15.02
N ALA A 203 -8.92 29.08 -15.22
CA ALA A 203 -9.92 29.74 -14.39
C ALA A 203 -10.22 28.91 -13.13
N GLN A 204 -9.80 29.43 -11.97
CA GLN A 204 -9.93 28.73 -10.69
C GLN A 204 -11.29 28.97 -10.00
N LYS A 205 -11.78 27.92 -9.34
CA LYS A 205 -12.95 27.93 -8.47
C LYS A 205 -12.63 27.16 -7.19
N VAL A 206 -12.97 27.74 -6.04
CA VAL A 206 -12.84 27.09 -4.73
C VAL A 206 -14.23 26.80 -4.17
N VAL A 207 -14.45 25.58 -3.72
CA VAL A 207 -15.68 25.13 -3.06
C VAL A 207 -15.33 24.43 -1.75
N VAL A 208 -16.06 24.74 -0.68
CA VAL A 208 -15.91 24.06 0.61
C VAL A 208 -17.14 23.19 0.85
N PHE A 209 -16.92 21.89 1.06
CA PHE A 209 -17.96 20.93 1.38
C PHE A 209 -17.87 20.54 2.85
N ALA A 210 -18.93 20.78 3.63
CA ALA A 210 -19.03 20.22 4.98
C ALA A 210 -19.30 18.71 4.90
N ASN A 211 -18.54 17.91 5.63
CA ASN A 211 -18.68 16.46 5.68
C ASN A 211 -19.72 16.04 6.72
N GLU A 212 -20.91 16.60 6.59
CA GLU A 212 -22.00 16.46 7.55
C GLU A 212 -23.30 16.12 6.83
N ARG A 213 -24.14 15.33 7.50
CA ARG A 213 -25.46 14.98 6.95
C ARG A 213 -26.32 16.23 6.87
N LYS A 214 -26.57 16.73 5.66
CA LYS A 214 -27.58 17.78 5.45
C LYS A 214 -28.97 17.17 5.71
N GLY A 215 -29.76 17.83 6.56
CA GLY A 215 -31.08 17.36 7.01
C GLY A 215 -32.04 17.01 5.86
N VAL A 216 -32.86 15.99 6.10
CA VAL A 216 -33.89 15.44 5.19
C VAL A 216 -35.09 16.38 5.12
#